data_AF-A0A2P5NQ98-F1
#
_entry.id   AF-A0A2P5NQ98-F1
#
_cell.length_a   1.000
_cell.length_b   1.000
_cell.length_c   1.000
_cell.angle_alpha   90.00
_cell.angle_beta   90.00
_cell.angle_gamma   90.00
#
_symmetry.space_group_name_H-M   'P 1'
#
loop_
_entity.id
_entity.type
_entity.pdbx_description
1 polymer ?
#
loop_
_entity_poly.entity_id
_entity_poly.type
_entity_poly.pdbx_seq_one_letter_code
_entity_poly.pdbx_strand_id
1 'polypeptide(L)'
;MPTNTKSAKTSTGFVDEKAKGRSAGRYAKALALLMMAPLGACGVQRTLPPPTTPYDYRDRHPVVLSDAPQVLDIFPATVHGRVDQDTAGRLREFVARYHELGHGRITMLTPTGSPAAAAMAAEAGSVRRALASAGLGGNIMMGSYPVTDPKLAAPIRLSFSSIKAKVADRCGEWPRDLASGSTLDGWQNESYWNFGCASQATLSAQVADPRDLANPRGETASDIEMRMRNINQMRRGEDPSTKWRLKSTDISNVGGGN
;
A
#
# COMPACT_ATOMS: atom_id res chain seq x y z
N MET A 1 73.03 53.40 10.08
CA MET A 1 74.42 53.81 9.81
C MET A 1 75.33 52.60 10.00
N PRO A 2 76.28 52.27 9.11
CA PRO A 2 76.35 52.50 7.68
C PRO A 2 76.51 51.17 6.88
N THR A 3 76.44 51.37 5.58
CA THR A 3 76.84 50.59 4.41
C THR A 3 78.12 49.75 4.54
N ASN A 4 78.20 48.61 3.83
CA ASN A 4 78.96 48.55 2.59
C ASN A 4 78.91 47.20 1.85
N THR A 5 78.49 47.30 0.60
CA THR A 5 78.89 46.55 -0.58
C THR A 5 80.37 46.17 -0.65
N LYS A 6 80.69 45.01 -1.21
CA LYS A 6 81.74 44.88 -2.23
C LYS A 6 81.53 43.66 -3.12
N SER A 7 81.35 43.96 -4.41
CA SER A 7 81.44 43.06 -5.55
C SER A 7 82.91 42.75 -5.81
N ALA A 8 83.25 41.50 -6.14
CA ALA A 8 84.52 41.16 -6.77
C ALA A 8 84.29 40.02 -7.77
N LYS A 9 84.56 40.37 -9.01
CA LYS A 9 84.54 39.54 -10.21
C LYS A 9 85.93 38.88 -10.37
N THR A 10 85.98 37.79 -11.11
CA THR A 10 86.99 37.42 -12.15
C THR A 10 87.76 36.11 -11.95
N SER A 11 87.79 35.37 -13.07
CA SER A 11 88.83 34.48 -13.59
C SER A 11 88.82 33.03 -13.08
N THR A 12 88.40 32.08 -13.93
CA THR A 12 89.18 31.29 -14.92
C THR A 12 89.62 29.96 -14.34
N GLY A 13 89.27 28.88 -15.02
CA GLY A 13 89.74 27.54 -14.70
C GLY A 13 89.00 26.49 -15.51
N PHE A 14 89.46 26.28 -16.73
CA PHE A 14 89.09 25.14 -17.57
C PHE A 14 89.97 23.98 -17.13
N VAL A 15 89.39 22.94 -16.51
CA VAL A 15 89.95 21.58 -16.53
C VAL A 15 88.79 20.59 -16.63
N ASP A 16 89.00 19.69 -17.57
CA ASP A 16 88.17 18.62 -18.08
C ASP A 16 87.84 17.55 -17.02
N GLU A 17 86.86 16.72 -17.37
CA GLU A 17 86.85 15.27 -17.18
C GLU A 17 85.70 14.62 -16.38
N LYS A 18 84.98 13.76 -17.13
CA LYS A 18 84.19 12.57 -16.76
C LYS A 18 82.74 12.73 -16.31
N ALA A 19 81.89 12.75 -17.34
CA ALA A 19 80.55 12.16 -17.31
C ALA A 19 80.55 10.76 -16.68
N LYS A 20 79.72 10.57 -15.64
CA LYS A 20 79.43 9.24 -15.06
C LYS A 20 77.93 9.03 -15.01
N GLY A 21 77.40 8.52 -16.13
CA GLY A 21 76.05 8.01 -16.26
C GLY A 21 75.85 6.77 -15.38
N ARG A 22 75.24 6.95 -14.20
CA ARG A 22 74.70 5.84 -13.39
C ARG A 22 73.38 6.17 -12.67
N SER A 23 72.88 7.40 -12.74
CA SER A 23 71.64 7.81 -12.06
C SER A 23 70.38 7.62 -12.90
N ALA A 24 70.46 7.70 -14.23
CA ALA A 24 69.29 7.63 -15.11
C ALA A 24 68.50 6.31 -15.02
N GLY A 25 69.17 5.18 -14.77
CA GLY A 25 68.51 3.86 -14.66
C GLY A 25 67.68 3.65 -13.40
N ARG A 26 67.96 4.37 -12.30
CA ARG A 26 67.17 4.28 -11.06
C ARG A 26 65.91 5.12 -11.12
N TYR A 27 66.00 6.31 -11.72
CA TYR A 27 64.83 7.18 -11.94
C TYR A 27 63.87 6.60 -12.99
N ALA A 28 64.38 5.94 -14.04
CA ALA A 28 63.54 5.28 -15.05
C ALA A 28 62.70 4.13 -14.45
N LYS A 29 63.26 3.34 -13.51
CA LYS A 29 62.50 2.28 -12.82
C LYS A 29 61.47 2.83 -11.83
N ALA A 30 61.78 3.93 -11.16
CA ALA A 30 60.83 4.61 -10.27
C ALA A 30 59.66 5.24 -11.04
N LEU A 31 59.92 5.83 -12.21
CA LEU A 31 58.88 6.42 -13.06
C LEU A 31 57.96 5.35 -13.68
N ALA A 32 58.52 4.20 -14.08
CA ALA A 32 57.75 3.07 -14.58
C ALA A 32 56.81 2.46 -13.52
N LEU A 33 57.25 2.42 -12.25
CA LEU A 33 56.39 1.96 -11.14
C LEU A 33 55.27 2.97 -10.83
N LEU A 34 55.55 4.27 -10.94
CA LEU A 34 54.57 5.33 -10.69
C LEU A 34 53.49 5.39 -11.79
N MET A 35 53.84 5.08 -13.04
CA MET A 35 52.89 5.02 -14.16
C MET A 35 51.95 3.81 -14.14
N MET A 36 52.26 2.75 -13.38
CA MET A 36 51.38 1.58 -13.23
C MET A 36 50.35 1.72 -12.09
N ALA A 37 50.54 2.68 -11.18
CA ALA A 37 49.62 2.91 -10.06
C ALA A 37 48.15 3.26 -10.44
N PRO A 38 47.84 3.98 -11.54
CA PRO A 38 46.46 4.34 -11.85
C PRO A 38 45.62 3.19 -12.46
N LEU A 39 46.23 2.07 -12.87
CA LEU A 39 45.49 0.93 -13.45
C LEU A 39 44.74 0.10 -12.40
N GLY A 40 44.99 0.29 -11.10
CA GLY A 40 44.27 -0.38 -10.01
C GLY A 40 42.98 0.32 -9.56
N ALA A 41 42.67 1.51 -10.08
CA ALA A 41 41.52 2.30 -9.62
C ALA A 41 40.18 1.95 -10.32
N CYS A 42 40.23 1.21 -11.43
CA CYS A 42 39.03 0.70 -12.12
C CYS A 42 38.62 -0.67 -11.57
N GLY A 43 38.36 -0.75 -10.27
CA GLY A 43 37.96 -1.99 -9.61
C GLY A 43 37.07 -1.78 -8.39
N VAL A 44 36.54 -0.57 -8.19
CA VAL A 44 35.54 -0.35 -7.14
C VAL A 44 34.23 -0.95 -7.64
N GLN A 45 34.03 -2.24 -7.35
CA GLN A 45 32.72 -2.87 -7.39
C GLN A 45 31.84 -2.10 -6.40
N ARG A 46 31.13 -1.08 -6.88
CA ARG A 46 30.11 -0.36 -6.11
C ARG A 46 28.87 -1.24 -5.99
N THR A 47 29.00 -2.43 -5.42
CA THR A 47 27.87 -3.10 -4.82
C THR A 47 27.60 -2.33 -3.54
N LEU A 48 26.74 -1.31 -3.64
CA LEU A 48 26.16 -0.67 -2.46
C LEU A 48 25.59 -1.79 -1.59
N PRO A 49 25.93 -1.85 -0.28
CA PRO A 49 25.24 -2.76 0.61
C PRO A 49 23.73 -2.51 0.48
N PRO A 50 22.91 -3.57 0.50
CA PRO A 50 21.46 -3.38 0.44
C PRO A 50 21.06 -2.37 1.51
N PRO A 51 20.23 -1.38 1.17
CA PRO A 51 19.86 -0.35 2.13
C PRO A 51 19.24 -1.02 3.36
N THR A 52 19.60 -0.53 4.55
CA THR A 52 19.06 -1.01 5.83
C THR A 52 17.56 -0.75 5.97
N THR A 53 16.99 0.03 5.05
CA THR A 53 15.55 0.27 4.90
C THR A 53 15.13 -0.17 3.49
N PRO A 54 14.04 -0.93 3.34
CA PRO A 54 13.60 -1.36 2.02
C PRO A 54 13.30 -0.15 1.14
N TYR A 55 13.78 -0.16 -0.09
CA TYR A 55 13.56 0.95 -1.02
C TYR A 55 12.10 0.96 -1.53
N ASP A 56 11.55 -0.24 -1.77
CA ASP A 56 10.17 -0.41 -2.20
C ASP A 56 9.18 -0.14 -1.06
N TYR A 57 8.09 0.55 -1.37
CA TYR A 57 7.00 0.77 -0.43
C TYR A 57 6.27 -0.54 -0.06
N ARG A 58 6.34 -1.57 -0.90
CA ARG A 58 5.71 -2.88 -0.64
C ARG A 58 6.40 -3.61 0.50
N ASP A 59 7.72 -3.52 0.56
CA ASP A 59 8.51 -4.12 1.62
C ASP A 59 8.46 -3.28 2.91
N ARG A 60 8.39 -1.94 2.78
CA ARG A 60 8.26 -1.02 3.92
C ARG A 60 6.87 -1.00 4.56
N HIS A 61 5.83 -1.08 3.74
CA HIS A 61 4.43 -0.97 4.15
C HIS A 61 3.63 -2.10 3.51
N PRO A 62 3.91 -3.36 3.89
CA PRO A 62 3.22 -4.50 3.32
C PRO A 62 1.74 -4.47 3.70
N VAL A 63 0.90 -4.83 2.74
CA VAL A 63 -0.51 -5.14 3.01
C VAL A 63 -0.56 -6.53 3.62
N VAL A 64 -1.08 -6.62 4.83
CA VAL A 64 -1.21 -7.84 5.61
C VAL A 64 -2.67 -8.16 5.85
N LEU A 65 -2.96 -9.45 5.99
CA LEU A 65 -4.27 -9.95 6.37
C LEU A 65 -4.33 -10.14 7.88
N SER A 66 -5.38 -9.65 8.51
CA SER A 66 -5.61 -9.80 9.94
C SER A 66 -7.07 -10.05 10.26
N ASP A 67 -7.33 -10.85 11.29
CA ASP A 67 -8.68 -11.03 11.81
C ASP A 67 -9.20 -9.74 12.42
N ALA A 68 -10.39 -9.33 12.01
CA ALA A 68 -11.08 -8.17 12.52
C ALA A 68 -12.58 -8.45 12.62
N PRO A 69 -13.25 -8.07 13.72
CA PRO A 69 -14.68 -8.22 13.83
C PRO A 69 -15.40 -7.30 12.84
N GLN A 70 -16.42 -7.83 12.14
CA GLN A 70 -17.47 -6.99 11.55
C GLN A 70 -18.53 -6.77 12.61
N VAL A 71 -18.93 -5.52 12.81
CA VAL A 71 -19.89 -5.13 13.84
C VAL A 71 -21.05 -4.39 13.19
N LEU A 72 -22.27 -4.79 13.55
CA LEU A 72 -23.50 -4.12 13.19
C LEU A 72 -24.28 -3.79 14.46
N ASP A 73 -24.41 -2.49 14.74
CA ASP A 73 -25.25 -1.99 15.83
C ASP A 73 -26.63 -1.66 15.26
N ILE A 74 -27.68 -2.21 15.88
CA ILE A 74 -29.09 -2.04 15.48
C ILE A 74 -29.94 -1.48 16.63
N PHE A 75 -30.94 -0.70 16.24
CA PHE A 75 -31.97 -0.15 17.12
C PHE A 75 -33.33 -0.63 16.58
N PRO A 76 -33.69 -1.91 16.84
CA PRO A 76 -34.91 -2.47 16.26
C PRO A 76 -36.13 -1.76 16.83
N ALA A 77 -37.07 -1.41 15.95
CA ALA A 77 -38.44 -1.12 16.35
C ALA A 77 -39.29 -2.36 16.02
N THR A 78 -39.91 -2.97 17.03
CA THR A 78 -40.82 -4.10 16.76
C THR A 78 -42.22 -3.62 16.44
N VAL A 79 -42.70 -4.07 15.29
CA VAL A 79 -44.07 -3.84 14.80
C VAL A 79 -44.71 -5.20 14.62
N HIS A 80 -45.79 -5.48 15.35
CA HIS A 80 -46.51 -6.76 15.33
C HIS A 80 -45.61 -8.01 15.57
N GLY A 81 -44.65 -7.91 16.50
CA GLY A 81 -43.76 -9.03 16.86
C GLY A 81 -42.64 -9.32 15.85
N ARG A 82 -42.45 -8.45 14.86
CA ARG A 82 -41.37 -8.50 13.86
C ARG A 82 -40.56 -7.21 13.92
N VAL A 83 -39.28 -7.29 13.60
CA VAL A 83 -38.45 -6.08 13.41
C VAL A 83 -38.95 -5.27 12.21
N ASP A 84 -38.72 -3.96 12.24
CA ASP A 84 -39.02 -3.05 11.14
C ASP A 84 -38.29 -3.44 9.83
N GLN A 85 -38.78 -2.91 8.70
CA GLN A 85 -38.29 -3.28 7.37
C GLN A 85 -36.84 -2.86 7.13
N ASP A 86 -36.41 -1.71 7.67
CA ASP A 86 -35.03 -1.22 7.53
C ASP A 86 -34.07 -2.14 8.27
N THR A 87 -34.36 -2.42 9.55
CA THR A 87 -33.63 -3.38 10.37
C THR A 87 -33.61 -4.76 9.68
N ALA A 88 -34.72 -5.25 9.13
CA ALA A 88 -34.76 -6.50 8.39
C ALA A 88 -33.86 -6.49 7.15
N GLY A 89 -33.76 -5.36 6.44
CA GLY A 89 -32.82 -5.17 5.32
C GLY A 89 -31.37 -5.26 5.78
N ARG A 90 -31.01 -4.51 6.84
CA ARG A 90 -29.66 -4.49 7.43
C ARG A 90 -29.24 -5.87 7.95
N LEU A 91 -30.17 -6.63 8.55
CA LEU A 91 -29.92 -8.00 9.00
C LEU A 91 -29.67 -8.96 7.84
N ARG A 92 -30.45 -8.88 6.74
CA ARG A 92 -30.21 -9.71 5.55
C ARG A 92 -28.85 -9.44 4.94
N GLU A 93 -28.48 -8.16 4.83
CA GLU A 93 -27.17 -7.75 4.34
C GLU A 93 -26.03 -8.26 5.23
N PHE A 94 -26.19 -8.17 6.56
CA PHE A 94 -25.23 -8.72 7.51
C PHE A 94 -25.04 -10.22 7.35
N VAL A 95 -26.12 -10.97 7.14
CA VAL A 95 -26.07 -12.42 6.90
C VAL A 95 -25.40 -12.75 5.58
N ALA A 96 -25.71 -12.00 4.51
CA ALA A 96 -25.04 -12.16 3.22
C ALA A 96 -23.51 -11.96 3.35
N ARG A 97 -23.07 -10.89 4.03
CA ARG A 97 -21.65 -10.66 4.31
C ARG A 97 -21.01 -11.73 5.17
N TYR A 98 -21.74 -12.26 6.15
CA TYR A 98 -21.26 -13.38 6.98
C TYR A 98 -21.03 -14.64 6.13
N HIS A 99 -21.92 -14.94 5.19
CA HIS A 99 -21.72 -16.08 4.28
C HIS A 99 -20.54 -15.88 3.32
N GLU A 100 -20.29 -14.65 2.89
CA GLU A 100 -19.21 -14.33 1.96
C GLU A 100 -17.84 -14.30 2.67
N LEU A 101 -17.72 -13.54 3.76
CA LEU A 101 -16.45 -13.16 4.39
C LEU A 101 -16.27 -13.72 5.81
N GLY A 102 -17.36 -14.14 6.45
CA GLY A 102 -17.39 -14.50 7.86
C GLY A 102 -16.87 -15.90 8.14
N HIS A 103 -16.32 -16.08 9.34
CA HIS A 103 -15.98 -17.37 9.91
C HIS A 103 -16.30 -17.40 11.41
N GLY A 104 -16.39 -18.61 11.97
CA GLY A 104 -16.74 -18.81 13.38
C GLY A 104 -18.23 -18.64 13.66
N ARG A 105 -18.57 -18.17 14.87
CA ARG A 105 -19.96 -17.94 15.30
C ARG A 105 -20.30 -16.46 15.25
N ILE A 106 -21.57 -16.15 15.00
CA ILE A 106 -22.08 -14.79 15.17
C ILE A 106 -22.31 -14.54 16.65
N THR A 107 -21.87 -13.40 17.16
CA THR A 107 -22.16 -12.97 18.52
C THR A 107 -23.26 -11.91 18.49
N MET A 108 -24.28 -12.07 19.33
CA MET A 108 -25.30 -11.05 19.59
C MET A 108 -25.17 -10.61 21.04
N LEU A 109 -24.78 -9.36 21.25
CA LEU A 109 -24.67 -8.74 22.56
C LEU A 109 -25.87 -7.82 22.81
N THR A 110 -26.57 -8.06 23.91
CA THR A 110 -27.68 -7.22 24.37
C THR A 110 -27.21 -6.26 25.45
N PRO A 111 -27.62 -4.98 25.41
CA PRO A 111 -27.25 -4.02 26.43
C PRO A 111 -27.93 -4.32 27.78
N THR A 112 -27.31 -3.94 28.89
CA THR A 112 -27.88 -4.01 30.24
C THR A 112 -27.55 -2.76 31.07
N GLY A 113 -28.24 -2.57 32.20
CA GLY A 113 -27.90 -1.52 33.17
C GLY A 113 -28.59 -0.16 32.98
N SER A 114 -29.57 -0.05 32.07
CA SER A 114 -30.42 1.15 31.93
C SER A 114 -31.85 0.80 31.48
N PRO A 115 -32.83 1.72 31.65
CA PRO A 115 -34.18 1.52 31.12
C PRO A 115 -34.22 1.34 29.59
N ALA A 116 -33.41 2.12 28.86
CA ALA A 116 -33.27 1.98 27.41
C ALA A 116 -32.67 0.63 27.02
N ALA A 117 -31.69 0.15 27.80
CA ALA A 117 -31.11 -1.18 27.60
C ALA A 117 -32.13 -2.30 27.83
N ALA A 118 -33.00 -2.18 28.84
CA ALA A 118 -34.06 -3.15 29.10
C ALA A 118 -35.06 -3.24 27.94
N ALA A 119 -35.46 -2.09 27.38
CA ALA A 119 -36.32 -2.04 26.20
C ALA A 119 -35.67 -2.74 24.99
N MET A 120 -34.39 -2.48 24.75
CA MET A 120 -33.65 -3.10 23.64
C MET A 120 -33.42 -4.61 23.86
N ALA A 121 -33.14 -5.04 25.10
CA ALA A 121 -33.01 -6.45 25.43
C ALA A 121 -34.31 -7.23 25.20
N ALA A 122 -35.48 -6.61 25.42
CA ALA A 122 -36.77 -7.22 25.11
C ALA A 122 -36.94 -7.54 23.61
N GLU A 123 -36.28 -6.76 22.74
CA GLU A 123 -36.34 -6.92 21.29
C GLU A 123 -35.41 -7.99 20.72
N ALA A 124 -34.49 -8.53 21.53
CA ALA A 124 -33.52 -9.53 21.10
C ALA A 124 -34.18 -10.78 20.50
N GLY A 125 -35.37 -11.16 20.98
CA GLY A 125 -36.14 -12.28 20.43
C GLY A 125 -36.59 -12.04 18.99
N SER A 126 -37.04 -10.82 18.67
CA SER A 126 -37.47 -10.42 17.33
C SER A 126 -36.29 -10.40 16.36
N VAL A 127 -35.14 -9.86 16.80
CA VAL A 127 -33.89 -9.86 16.02
C VAL A 127 -33.43 -11.29 15.73
N ARG A 128 -33.45 -12.18 16.72
CA ARG A 128 -33.06 -13.59 16.54
C ARG A 128 -33.94 -14.30 15.51
N ARG A 129 -35.26 -14.06 15.53
CA ARG A 129 -36.18 -14.60 14.52
C ARG A 129 -35.88 -14.04 13.13
N ALA A 130 -35.59 -12.74 13.03
CA ALA A 130 -35.23 -12.11 11.76
C ALA A 130 -33.93 -12.67 11.17
N LEU A 131 -32.90 -12.86 12.01
CA LEU A 131 -31.64 -13.52 11.64
C LEU A 131 -31.88 -14.96 11.14
N ALA A 132 -32.72 -15.74 11.84
CA ALA A 132 -33.09 -17.08 11.40
C ALA A 132 -33.82 -17.06 10.04
N SER A 133 -34.75 -16.12 9.84
CA SER A 133 -35.45 -15.95 8.56
C SER A 133 -34.54 -15.51 7.41
N ALA A 134 -33.41 -14.87 7.72
CA ALA A 134 -32.39 -14.48 6.75
C ALA A 134 -31.45 -15.63 6.37
N GLY A 135 -31.60 -16.83 6.94
CA GLY A 135 -30.82 -18.02 6.58
C GLY A 135 -29.79 -18.46 7.63
N LEU A 136 -29.73 -17.84 8.81
CA LEU A 136 -28.81 -18.28 9.86
C LEU A 136 -29.33 -19.51 10.61
N GLY A 137 -28.63 -20.63 10.46
CA GLY A 137 -28.94 -21.93 11.07
C GLY A 137 -28.67 -22.07 12.58
N GLY A 138 -28.74 -20.99 13.37
CA GLY A 138 -28.66 -21.08 14.84
C GLY A 138 -27.27 -20.99 15.47
N ASN A 139 -26.21 -20.73 14.70
CA ASN A 139 -24.84 -20.51 15.20
C ASN A 139 -24.65 -19.10 15.80
N ILE A 140 -25.53 -18.71 16.72
CA ILE A 140 -25.49 -17.41 17.41
C ILE A 140 -25.04 -17.64 18.86
N MET A 141 -24.01 -16.92 19.28
CA MET A 141 -23.60 -16.80 20.68
C MET A 141 -24.27 -15.56 21.27
N MET A 142 -25.02 -15.77 22.35
CA MET A 142 -25.69 -14.68 23.05
C MET A 142 -24.79 -14.19 24.18
N GLY A 143 -24.71 -12.88 24.36
CA GLY A 143 -24.06 -12.27 25.50
C GLY A 143 -24.73 -10.95 25.87
N SER A 144 -24.22 -10.32 26.91
CA SER A 144 -24.68 -9.00 27.34
C SER A 144 -23.51 -8.08 27.60
N TYR A 145 -23.72 -6.77 27.47
CA TYR A 145 -22.73 -5.77 27.83
C TYR A 145 -23.36 -4.67 28.69
N PRO A 146 -22.67 -4.17 29.73
CA PRO A 146 -23.18 -3.07 30.52
C PRO A 146 -23.09 -1.75 29.73
N VAL A 147 -24.14 -0.94 29.80
CA VAL A 147 -24.12 0.43 29.25
C VAL A 147 -23.40 1.35 30.24
N THR A 148 -22.27 1.93 29.82
CA THR A 148 -21.44 2.79 30.68
C THR A 148 -22.12 4.10 31.06
N ASP A 149 -22.80 4.75 30.10
CA ASP A 149 -23.57 5.97 30.34
C ASP A 149 -25.06 5.69 30.07
N PRO A 150 -25.91 5.63 31.11
CA PRO A 150 -27.34 5.36 30.98
C PRO A 150 -28.11 6.35 30.10
N LYS A 151 -27.54 7.53 29.79
CA LYS A 151 -28.17 8.55 28.91
C LYS A 151 -27.93 8.26 27.43
N LEU A 152 -27.00 7.39 27.08
CA LEU A 152 -26.68 7.07 25.69
C LEU A 152 -27.62 5.98 25.14
N ALA A 153 -27.78 5.98 23.81
CA ALA A 153 -28.50 4.94 23.11
C ALA A 153 -27.79 3.58 23.28
N ALA A 154 -28.57 2.53 23.52
CA ALA A 154 -28.08 1.21 23.84
C ALA A 154 -28.46 0.20 22.73
N PRO A 155 -27.66 0.04 21.66
CA PRO A 155 -28.01 -0.85 20.55
C PRO A 155 -27.88 -2.33 20.92
N ILE A 156 -28.57 -3.20 20.17
CA ILE A 156 -28.16 -4.60 20.08
C ILE A 156 -26.97 -4.68 19.13
N ARG A 157 -25.88 -5.30 19.56
CA ARG A 157 -24.65 -5.43 18.78
C ARG A 157 -24.53 -6.82 18.20
N LEU A 158 -24.47 -6.91 16.87
CA LEU A 158 -24.16 -8.14 16.15
C LEU A 158 -22.71 -8.10 15.69
N SER A 159 -21.99 -9.20 15.82
CA SER A 159 -20.65 -9.30 15.28
C SER A 159 -20.27 -10.70 14.81
N PHE A 160 -19.33 -10.76 13.87
CA PHE A 160 -18.65 -11.99 13.46
C PHE A 160 -17.19 -11.73 13.14
N SER A 161 -16.37 -12.77 13.19
CA SER A 161 -14.96 -12.69 12.80
C SER A 161 -14.82 -12.77 11.29
N SER A 162 -14.01 -11.87 10.73
CA SER A 162 -13.71 -11.80 9.30
C SER A 162 -12.24 -11.44 9.11
N ILE A 163 -11.69 -11.76 7.94
CA ILE A 163 -10.36 -11.30 7.55
C ILE A 163 -10.48 -9.90 6.96
N LYS A 164 -9.56 -9.00 7.33
CA LYS A 164 -9.38 -7.67 6.74
C LYS A 164 -7.96 -7.46 6.24
N ALA A 165 -7.84 -6.74 5.13
CA ALA A 165 -6.56 -6.21 4.66
C ALA A 165 -6.25 -4.91 5.41
N LYS A 166 -5.00 -4.74 5.85
CA LYS A 166 -4.48 -3.49 6.43
C LYS A 166 -2.99 -3.37 6.16
N VAL A 167 -2.45 -2.17 6.32
CA VAL A 167 -0.99 -1.99 6.37
C VAL A 167 -0.47 -2.54 7.70
N ALA A 168 0.67 -3.23 7.66
CA ALA A 168 1.29 -3.80 8.87
C ALA A 168 1.66 -2.71 9.89
N ASP A 169 2.24 -1.62 9.41
CA ASP A 169 2.78 -0.54 10.22
C ASP A 169 1.80 0.64 10.33
N ARG A 170 2.04 1.48 11.34
CA ARG A 170 1.28 2.72 11.53
C ARG A 170 1.78 3.78 10.55
N CYS A 171 0.88 4.36 9.75
CA CYS A 171 1.23 5.51 8.91
C CYS A 171 1.50 6.78 9.75
N GLY A 172 2.26 7.73 9.17
CA GLY A 172 2.51 9.05 9.75
C GLY A 172 3.95 9.29 10.21
N GLU A 173 4.89 8.45 9.80
CA GLU A 173 6.31 8.62 10.07
C GLU A 173 6.97 9.47 8.98
N TRP A 174 7.73 10.49 9.38
CA TRP A 174 8.41 11.39 8.46
C TRP A 174 9.91 11.38 8.73
N PRO A 175 10.63 10.31 8.33
CA PRO A 175 12.06 10.18 8.62
C PRO A 175 12.92 11.20 7.85
N ARG A 176 12.37 11.81 6.80
CA ARG A 176 13.01 12.88 6.01
C ARG A 176 11.94 13.89 5.60
N ASP A 177 12.34 15.15 5.49
CA ASP A 177 11.48 16.21 4.95
C ASP A 177 11.26 16.01 3.45
N LEU A 178 10.04 16.25 2.97
CA LEU A 178 9.70 16.12 1.55
C LEU A 178 10.37 17.18 0.68
N ALA A 179 10.61 18.35 1.25
CA ALA A 179 11.15 19.52 0.58
C ALA A 179 12.27 20.12 1.43
N SER A 180 13.27 19.29 1.75
CA SER A 180 14.46 19.77 2.45
C SER A 180 15.15 20.84 1.59
N GLY A 181 15.37 22.03 2.18
CA GLY A 181 16.16 23.08 1.56
C GLY A 181 17.67 22.92 1.79
N SER A 182 18.07 22.00 2.68
CA SER A 182 19.46 21.79 3.12
C SER A 182 20.07 20.49 2.61
N THR A 183 19.27 19.58 2.07
CA THR A 183 19.71 18.32 1.47
C THR A 183 19.01 18.06 0.13
N LEU A 184 19.60 17.22 -0.71
CA LEU A 184 18.95 16.74 -1.94
C LEU A 184 17.90 15.63 -1.65
N ASP A 185 17.71 15.27 -0.39
CA ASP A 185 16.70 14.29 0.01
C ASP A 185 15.30 14.87 -0.21
N GLY A 186 14.45 14.11 -0.90
CA GLY A 186 13.10 14.52 -1.31
C GLY A 186 13.03 15.05 -2.74
N TRP A 187 14.16 15.32 -3.39
CA TRP A 187 14.24 15.84 -4.76
C TRP A 187 14.39 14.73 -5.82
N GLN A 188 14.54 13.49 -5.40
CA GLN A 188 14.59 12.33 -6.27
C GLN A 188 13.19 11.89 -6.73
N ASN A 189 13.09 11.31 -7.93
CA ASN A 189 11.85 10.76 -8.47
C ASN A 189 11.51 9.39 -7.84
N GLU A 190 11.36 9.37 -6.51
CA GLU A 190 11.06 8.18 -5.73
C GLU A 190 9.83 8.42 -4.85
N SER A 191 9.12 7.33 -4.52
CA SER A 191 8.03 7.41 -3.55
C SER A 191 8.55 7.82 -2.18
N TYR A 192 8.03 8.94 -1.65
CA TYR A 192 8.30 9.35 -0.27
C TYR A 192 7.72 8.35 0.74
N TRP A 193 8.19 8.41 1.99
CA TRP A 193 7.89 7.40 3.03
C TRP A 193 6.40 7.11 3.18
N ASN A 194 5.61 8.11 3.57
CA ASN A 194 4.18 7.92 3.79
C ASN A 194 3.34 7.71 2.52
N PHE A 195 3.88 7.94 1.33
CA PHE A 195 3.15 7.69 0.09
C PHE A 195 2.75 6.22 0.02
N GLY A 196 3.73 5.34 0.27
CA GLY A 196 3.52 3.90 0.34
C GLY A 196 2.42 3.51 1.33
N CYS A 197 2.50 4.01 2.55
CA CYS A 197 1.52 3.70 3.59
C CYS A 197 0.11 4.19 3.22
N ALA A 198 -0.02 5.43 2.72
CA ALA A 198 -1.30 6.00 2.31
C ALA A 198 -1.93 5.24 1.13
N SER A 199 -1.13 4.91 0.11
CA SER A 199 -1.59 4.16 -1.05
C SER A 199 -2.00 2.73 -0.68
N GLN A 200 -1.20 2.04 0.13
CA GLN A 200 -1.49 0.67 0.57
C GLN A 200 -2.69 0.61 1.52
N ALA A 201 -2.87 1.61 2.40
CA ALA A 201 -4.05 1.73 3.24
C ALA A 201 -5.32 1.97 2.41
N THR A 202 -5.23 2.83 1.41
CA THR A 202 -6.35 3.13 0.50
C THR A 202 -6.70 1.91 -0.36
N LEU A 203 -5.71 1.17 -0.87
CA LEU A 203 -5.93 -0.10 -1.56
C LEU A 203 -6.62 -1.10 -0.62
N SER A 204 -6.08 -1.29 0.58
CA SER A 204 -6.63 -2.23 1.57
C SER A 204 -8.08 -1.94 1.94
N ALA A 205 -8.46 -0.65 2.01
CA ALA A 205 -9.84 -0.23 2.30
C ALA A 205 -10.82 -0.48 1.14
N GLN A 206 -10.32 -0.51 -0.10
CA GLN A 206 -11.14 -0.72 -1.30
C GLN A 206 -11.26 -2.20 -1.70
N VAL A 207 -10.39 -3.07 -1.16
CA VAL A 207 -10.45 -4.51 -1.44
C VAL A 207 -11.76 -5.09 -0.91
N ALA A 208 -12.54 -5.66 -1.83
CA ALA A 208 -13.83 -6.28 -1.51
C ALA A 208 -13.66 -7.58 -0.71
N ASP A 209 -12.78 -8.49 -1.17
CA ASP A 209 -12.42 -9.72 -0.45
C ASP A 209 -10.91 -9.74 -0.18
N PRO A 210 -10.48 -9.58 1.09
CA PRO A 210 -9.08 -9.60 1.47
C PRO A 210 -8.34 -10.90 1.15
N ARG A 211 -9.05 -12.02 1.02
CA ARG A 211 -8.42 -13.33 0.71
C ARG A 211 -7.82 -13.37 -0.69
N ASP A 212 -8.32 -12.54 -1.60
CA ASP A 212 -7.83 -12.41 -2.97
C ASP A 212 -6.38 -11.88 -3.02
N LEU A 213 -5.93 -11.19 -1.97
CA LEU A 213 -4.54 -10.73 -1.85
C LEU A 213 -3.56 -11.87 -1.54
N ALA A 214 -4.04 -12.95 -0.93
CA ALA A 214 -3.21 -14.12 -0.60
C ALA A 214 -3.19 -15.14 -1.73
N ASN A 215 -4.34 -15.38 -2.37
CA ASN A 215 -4.46 -16.31 -3.48
C ASN A 215 -5.50 -15.81 -4.48
N PRO A 216 -5.30 -16.02 -5.80
CA PRO A 216 -6.35 -15.73 -6.77
C PRO A 216 -7.58 -16.60 -6.50
N ARG A 217 -8.76 -16.07 -6.82
CA ARG A 217 -10.00 -16.87 -6.82
C ARG A 217 -9.88 -18.01 -7.82
N GLY A 218 -10.65 -19.08 -7.59
CA GLY A 218 -10.80 -20.13 -8.59
C GLY A 218 -11.34 -19.54 -9.90
N GLU A 219 -10.59 -19.72 -10.99
CA GLU A 219 -11.02 -19.28 -12.31
C GLU A 219 -12.20 -20.13 -12.80
N THR A 220 -13.17 -19.50 -13.47
CA THR A 220 -14.19 -20.22 -14.21
C THR A 220 -13.61 -20.72 -15.54
N ALA A 221 -14.24 -21.74 -16.12
CA ALA A 221 -13.82 -22.24 -17.43
C ALA A 221 -13.86 -21.10 -18.47
N SER A 222 -12.87 -21.09 -19.36
CA SER A 222 -12.80 -20.14 -20.47
C SER A 222 -14.07 -20.24 -21.34
N ASP A 223 -14.63 -19.10 -21.72
CA ASP A 223 -15.69 -19.06 -22.74
C ASP A 223 -15.11 -19.45 -24.11
N ILE A 224 -15.23 -20.73 -24.43
CA ILE A 224 -14.70 -21.31 -25.67
C ILE A 224 -15.41 -20.74 -26.89
N GLU A 225 -16.71 -20.44 -26.79
CA GLU A 225 -17.48 -19.91 -27.92
C GLU A 225 -16.99 -18.52 -28.32
N MET A 226 -16.87 -17.62 -27.34
CA MET A 226 -16.33 -16.28 -27.55
C MET A 226 -14.89 -16.34 -28.06
N ARG A 227 -14.06 -17.19 -27.46
CA ARG A 227 -12.64 -17.34 -27.84
C ARG A 227 -12.49 -17.84 -29.27
N MET A 228 -13.20 -18.90 -29.64
CA MET A 228 -13.13 -19.47 -30.99
C MET A 228 -13.70 -18.53 -32.04
N ARG A 229 -14.78 -17.81 -31.73
CA ARG A 229 -15.32 -16.76 -32.58
C ARG A 229 -14.27 -15.68 -32.88
N ASN A 230 -13.62 -15.15 -31.85
CA ASN A 230 -12.61 -14.10 -32.00
C ASN A 230 -11.38 -14.60 -32.78
N ILE A 231 -10.93 -15.83 -32.53
CA ILE A 231 -9.82 -16.46 -33.28
C ILE A 231 -10.19 -16.61 -34.77
N ASN A 232 -11.41 -17.04 -35.07
CA ASN A 232 -11.86 -17.22 -36.46
C ASN A 232 -11.98 -15.88 -37.20
N GLN A 233 -12.45 -14.82 -36.54
CA GLN A 233 -12.49 -13.47 -37.13
C GLN A 233 -11.08 -12.96 -37.43
N MET A 234 -10.15 -13.08 -36.47
CA MET A 234 -8.74 -12.72 -36.68
C MET A 234 -8.10 -13.50 -37.84
N ARG A 235 -8.38 -14.80 -37.99
CA ARG A 235 -7.88 -15.61 -39.11
C ARG A 235 -8.41 -15.18 -40.48
N ARG A 236 -9.60 -14.57 -40.53
CA ARG A 236 -10.23 -14.06 -41.76
C ARG A 236 -9.84 -12.60 -42.06
N GLY A 237 -9.06 -11.96 -41.19
CA GLY A 237 -8.78 -10.52 -41.27
C GLY A 237 -9.96 -9.64 -40.86
N GLU A 238 -10.93 -10.20 -40.14
CA GLU A 238 -12.09 -9.47 -39.59
C GLU A 238 -11.76 -8.97 -38.17
N ASP A 239 -12.29 -7.80 -37.80
CA ASP A 239 -12.12 -7.22 -36.45
C ASP A 239 -12.97 -7.98 -35.40
N PRO A 240 -12.35 -8.63 -34.39
CA PRO A 240 -13.05 -9.35 -33.32
C PRO A 240 -13.67 -8.45 -32.24
N SER A 241 -13.56 -7.13 -32.37
CA SER A 241 -14.12 -6.18 -31.41
C SER A 241 -15.64 -6.15 -31.43
N THR A 242 -16.25 -5.79 -30.30
CA THR A 242 -17.69 -5.55 -30.22
C THR A 242 -18.06 -4.31 -31.02
N LYS A 243 -18.93 -4.45 -32.02
CA LYS A 243 -19.49 -3.31 -32.77
C LYS A 243 -20.46 -2.51 -31.90
N TRP A 244 -19.95 -1.47 -31.25
CA TRP A 244 -20.76 -0.51 -30.52
C TRP A 244 -21.60 0.32 -31.50
N ARG A 245 -22.93 0.30 -31.33
CA ARG A 245 -23.80 1.27 -32.00
C ARG A 245 -23.74 2.58 -31.23
N LEU A 246 -22.76 3.42 -31.56
CA LEU A 246 -22.73 4.79 -31.08
C LEU A 246 -23.85 5.56 -31.79
N LYS A 247 -24.95 5.83 -31.10
CA LYS A 247 -25.89 6.85 -31.55
C LYS A 247 -25.25 8.19 -31.23
N SER A 248 -24.70 8.87 -32.23
CA SER A 248 -24.26 10.25 -32.08
C SER A 248 -25.49 11.07 -31.70
N THR A 249 -25.63 11.39 -30.42
CA THR A 249 -26.51 12.47 -29.99
C THR A 249 -25.73 13.75 -30.20
N ASP A 250 -26.08 14.49 -31.26
CA ASP A 250 -25.56 15.84 -31.46
C ASP A 250 -25.88 16.67 -30.21
N ILE A 251 -24.85 17.01 -29.45
CA ILE A 251 -24.94 17.92 -28.31
C ILE A 251 -25.08 19.33 -28.91
N SER A 252 -26.33 19.67 -29.24
CA SER A 252 -26.83 20.98 -29.70
C SER A 252 -26.56 21.37 -31.15
N ASN A 253 -27.63 21.81 -31.84
CA ASN A 253 -27.61 22.47 -33.14
C ASN A 253 -28.00 23.96 -32.99
N VAL A 254 -27.63 24.59 -31.87
CA VAL A 254 -27.93 26.01 -31.58
C VAL A 254 -26.63 26.80 -31.57
N GLY A 255 -26.25 27.32 -32.74
CA GLY A 255 -25.08 28.19 -32.85
C GLY A 255 -24.55 28.42 -34.26
N GLY A 256 -25.42 28.58 -35.25
CA GLY A 256 -25.07 29.03 -36.59
C GLY A 256 -25.95 30.21 -36.98
N GLY A 257 -25.81 31.34 -36.29
CA GLY A 257 -26.43 32.60 -36.68
C GLY A 257 -25.64 33.24 -37.81
N ASN A 258 -26.33 33.56 -38.91
CA ASN A 258 -25.87 34.53 -39.93
C ASN A 258 -25.81 35.94 -39.33
#